data_AF-A0A9K3KTQ8-F1
#
_entry.id   AF-A0A9K3KTQ8-F1
#
_cell.length_a   1.000
_cell.length_b   1.000
_cell.length_c   1.000
_cell.angle_alpha   90.00
_cell.angle_beta   90.00
_cell.angle_gamma   90.00
#
_symmetry.space_group_name_H-M   'P 1'
#
loop_
_entity.id
_entity.type
_entity.pdbx_description
1 polymer ?
#
loop_
_entity_poly.entity_id
_entity_poly.type
_entity_poly.pdbx_seq_one_letter_code
_entity_poly.pdbx_strand_id
1 'polypeptide(L)'
;MRKCVKQKVKLLLVAASFILALSFTISLQILFEEHKQSGGLLGQRGSLQSLRSNRNVKQQSLNEFTKKNSNKHKGIVRYSQRYQTNQDKRKTTEKLLDEKLLQRKEQQSIQDQRNKLQEKWLAFQNPEDISNYHENGIRFGYRLMSERKRRYPKILYFLHIHKSAGSTFCRQAYLNRISANYKRNCNVQSDQRCCGHNDTLEAQREYANTTYYDLVASEQEMYDSMAPDSYDYIVSLRDSKRRYYSHWNHLVIVAQQNRQHELKQLEKSDGHRYPLSESAFKSMQEPVQGRSGDDNIQAPKEDLVHWNYTIRDYNGTIYPVGNFTKWYQAQPDNYNVRMICGVRCNHVPKYQLSRDLFRYALQRLAKFAHIIFVEDMEASFARFATVYGWQYNVATAHHGQHLNSTDLTKTLETGSINWDPYMSVLDDSLYEFAQRKYAGAGNAELMEIIDADEFANREALEEYFAQGPKRGCTNECCGPCSKW
;
A
#
# COMPACT_ATOMS: atom_id res chain seq x y z
N MET A 1 -42.17 -48.15 19.36
CA MET A 1 -41.50 -46.83 19.37
C MET A 1 -40.46 -46.62 18.26
N ARG A 2 -39.47 -47.50 18.03
CA ARG A 2 -38.39 -47.28 17.03
C ARG A 2 -38.85 -47.08 15.56
N LYS A 3 -39.95 -47.71 15.12
CA LYS A 3 -40.51 -47.51 13.77
C LYS A 3 -41.15 -46.12 13.57
N CYS A 4 -41.77 -45.56 14.61
CA CYS A 4 -42.43 -44.25 14.55
C CYS A 4 -41.40 -43.10 14.46
N VAL A 5 -40.25 -43.24 15.14
CA VAL A 5 -39.15 -42.25 15.08
C VAL A 5 -38.52 -42.20 13.68
N LYS A 6 -38.30 -43.36 13.02
CA LYS A 6 -37.74 -43.40 11.66
C LYS A 6 -38.65 -42.73 10.62
N GLN A 7 -39.97 -42.82 10.77
CA GLN A 7 -40.92 -42.14 9.88
C GLN A 7 -40.90 -40.62 10.06
N LYS A 8 -40.83 -40.12 11.30
CA LYS A 8 -40.73 -38.68 11.56
C LYS A 8 -39.44 -38.07 11.03
N VAL A 9 -38.31 -38.77 11.15
CA VAL A 9 -37.02 -38.29 10.61
C VAL A 9 -37.04 -38.25 9.08
N LYS A 10 -37.62 -39.25 8.41
CA LYS A 10 -37.79 -39.21 6.94
C LYS A 10 -38.66 -38.04 6.48
N LEU A 11 -39.76 -37.76 7.18
CA LEU A 11 -40.65 -36.65 6.83
C LEU A 11 -39.96 -35.29 6.99
N LEU A 12 -39.15 -35.12 8.05
CA LEU A 12 -38.37 -33.90 8.28
C LEU A 12 -37.28 -33.70 7.22
N LEU A 13 -36.60 -34.76 6.78
CA LEU A 13 -35.58 -34.68 5.73
C LEU A 13 -36.19 -34.31 4.37
N VAL A 14 -37.38 -34.85 4.05
CA VAL A 14 -38.10 -34.49 2.82
C VAL A 14 -38.57 -33.03 2.86
N ALA A 15 -39.11 -32.57 4.00
CA ALA A 15 -39.52 -31.18 4.17
C ALA A 15 -38.32 -30.20 4.06
N ALA A 16 -37.19 -30.54 4.67
CA ALA A 16 -35.97 -29.72 4.58
C ALA A 16 -35.44 -29.63 3.13
N SER A 17 -35.50 -30.74 2.39
CA SER A 17 -35.09 -30.78 0.98
C SER A 17 -36.01 -29.90 0.10
N PHE A 18 -37.31 -29.89 0.39
CA PHE A 18 -38.28 -29.06 -0.32
C PHE A 18 -38.07 -27.56 -0.06
N ILE A 19 -37.78 -27.18 1.19
CA ILE A 19 -37.49 -25.79 1.57
C ILE A 19 -36.21 -25.29 0.88
N LEU A 20 -35.17 -26.11 0.82
CA LEU A 20 -33.93 -25.77 0.11
C LEU A 20 -34.15 -25.60 -1.39
N ALA A 21 -34.90 -26.49 -2.03
CA ALA A 21 -35.25 -26.37 -3.44
C ALA A 21 -36.05 -25.09 -3.73
N LEU A 22 -37.02 -24.76 -2.88
CA LEU A 22 -37.82 -23.54 -3.01
C LEU A 22 -36.97 -22.27 -2.87
N SER A 23 -36.05 -22.27 -1.91
CA SER A 23 -35.14 -21.13 -1.69
C SER A 23 -34.22 -20.89 -2.89
N PHE A 24 -33.72 -21.97 -3.50
CA PHE A 24 -32.86 -21.89 -4.69
C PHE A 24 -33.62 -21.35 -5.90
N THR A 25 -34.87 -21.76 -6.12
CA THR A 25 -35.70 -21.23 -7.21
C THR A 25 -36.03 -19.75 -7.04
N ILE A 26 -36.29 -19.29 -5.81
CA ILE A 26 -36.56 -17.86 -5.54
C ILE A 26 -35.30 -17.02 -5.80
N SER A 27 -34.12 -17.48 -5.38
CA SER A 27 -32.86 -16.78 -5.66
C SER A 27 -32.54 -16.68 -7.17
N LEU A 28 -32.80 -17.75 -7.93
CA LEU A 28 -32.65 -17.74 -9.39
C LEU A 28 -33.60 -16.75 -10.08
N GLN A 29 -34.83 -16.62 -9.57
CA GLN A 29 -35.83 -15.73 -10.14
C GLN A 29 -35.51 -14.25 -9.85
N ILE A 30 -34.91 -13.94 -8.70
CA ILE A 30 -34.41 -12.59 -8.37
C ILE A 30 -33.25 -12.21 -9.30
N LEU A 31 -32.29 -13.12 -9.53
CA LEU A 31 -31.16 -12.88 -10.44
C LEU A 31 -31.60 -12.63 -11.90
N PHE A 32 -32.66 -13.30 -12.35
CA PHE A 32 -33.20 -13.09 -13.70
C PHE A 32 -33.87 -11.73 -13.89
N GLU A 33 -34.49 -11.17 -12.85
CA GLU A 33 -35.13 -9.85 -12.91
C GLU A 33 -34.08 -8.71 -12.87
N GLU A 34 -32.99 -8.85 -12.11
CA GLU A 34 -31.90 -7.86 -12.11
C GLU A 34 -31.17 -7.76 -13.47
N HIS A 35 -31.08 -8.87 -14.21
CA HIS A 35 -30.45 -8.88 -15.53
C HIS A 35 -31.33 -8.24 -16.63
N LYS A 36 -32.65 -8.12 -16.40
CA LYS A 36 -33.55 -7.39 -17.32
C LYS A 36 -33.46 -5.87 -17.18
N GLN A 37 -33.10 -5.35 -16.00
CA GLN A 37 -33.04 -3.90 -15.77
C GLN A 37 -31.73 -3.25 -16.25
N SER A 38 -30.69 -4.03 -16.56
CA SER A 38 -29.38 -3.53 -16.98
C SER A 38 -29.16 -3.50 -18.50
N GLY A 39 -30.13 -3.96 -19.31
CA GLY A 39 -30.00 -4.14 -20.75
C GLY A 39 -30.48 -2.99 -21.65
N GLY A 40 -30.43 -1.73 -21.20
CA GLY A 40 -31.02 -0.61 -21.94
C GLY A 40 -30.17 0.65 -21.96
N LEU A 41 -29.03 0.65 -22.68
CA LEU A 41 -28.35 1.86 -23.18
C LEU A 41 -27.15 1.48 -24.08
N LEU A 42 -27.41 0.96 -25.27
CA LEU A 42 -26.44 0.92 -26.36
C LEU A 42 -27.17 1.23 -27.68
N GLY A 43 -27.27 2.53 -27.96
CA GLY A 43 -27.87 3.07 -29.17
C GLY A 43 -26.93 4.06 -29.87
N GLN A 44 -26.45 3.63 -31.03
CA GLN A 44 -26.09 4.45 -32.21
C GLN A 44 -24.97 5.49 -32.09
N ARG A 45 -23.76 5.11 -32.56
CA ARG A 45 -22.81 6.06 -33.19
C ARG A 45 -23.00 5.99 -34.70
N GLY A 46 -23.79 6.92 -35.23
CA GLY A 46 -23.91 7.21 -36.65
C GLY A 46 -22.86 8.21 -37.11
N SER A 47 -22.20 7.86 -38.21
CA SER A 47 -21.33 8.67 -39.07
C SER A 47 -21.97 10.02 -39.46
N LEU A 48 -21.20 11.11 -39.43
CA LEU A 48 -21.43 12.29 -40.27
C LEU A 48 -20.09 12.97 -40.62
N GLN A 49 -19.58 12.64 -41.81
CA GLN A 49 -18.73 13.50 -42.62
C GLN A 49 -19.58 14.59 -43.29
N SER A 50 -18.89 15.68 -43.67
CA SER A 50 -19.31 16.70 -44.65
C SER A 50 -20.31 17.76 -44.17
N LEU A 51 -19.83 18.99 -43.98
CA LEU A 51 -20.13 20.12 -44.89
C LEU A 51 -19.38 21.39 -44.43
N ARG A 52 -18.32 21.74 -45.18
CA ARG A 52 -17.89 23.13 -45.37
C ARG A 52 -18.96 23.83 -46.19
N SER A 53 -19.33 25.06 -45.81
CA SER A 53 -19.49 26.23 -46.70
C SER A 53 -20.47 27.26 -46.13
N ASN A 54 -20.09 28.54 -46.29
CA ASN A 54 -20.94 29.73 -46.32
C ASN A 54 -21.70 30.16 -45.05
N ARG A 55 -21.19 31.24 -44.43
CA ARG A 55 -21.96 32.46 -44.12
C ARG A 55 -21.03 33.61 -43.71
N ASN A 56 -20.41 34.22 -44.70
CA ASN A 56 -20.21 35.66 -44.72
C ASN A 56 -21.37 36.28 -45.51
N VAL A 57 -21.69 37.55 -45.25
CA VAL A 57 -22.76 38.36 -45.86
C VAL A 57 -24.13 38.27 -45.16
N LYS A 58 -24.30 39.05 -44.08
CA LYS A 58 -25.44 39.97 -43.85
C LYS A 58 -25.37 40.55 -42.43
N GLN A 59 -24.48 41.51 -42.20
CA GLN A 59 -24.61 42.41 -41.05
C GLN A 59 -23.88 43.74 -41.26
N GLN A 60 -24.17 44.38 -42.40
CA GLN A 60 -23.87 45.78 -42.66
C GLN A 60 -25.08 46.44 -43.33
N SER A 61 -26.15 46.69 -42.57
CA SER A 61 -27.23 47.61 -42.98
C SER A 61 -28.22 47.90 -41.85
N LEU A 62 -27.75 48.26 -40.66
CA LEU A 62 -28.65 48.74 -39.59
C LEU A 62 -27.94 49.60 -38.54
N ASN A 63 -26.97 50.42 -38.96
CA ASN A 63 -26.15 51.26 -38.07
C ASN A 63 -26.17 52.76 -38.38
N GLU A 64 -27.23 53.29 -39.00
CA GLU A 64 -27.31 54.75 -39.29
C GLU A 64 -28.60 55.48 -38.87
N PHE A 65 -29.55 54.86 -38.14
CA PHE A 65 -30.83 55.55 -37.84
C PHE A 65 -31.20 55.79 -36.36
N THR A 66 -30.26 55.70 -35.42
CA THR A 66 -30.51 56.08 -34.01
C THR A 66 -29.40 56.94 -33.42
N LYS A 67 -29.01 57.97 -34.18
CA LYS A 67 -28.00 58.96 -33.78
C LYS A 67 -28.56 60.39 -33.81
N LYS A 68 -29.71 60.62 -33.17
CA LYS A 68 -30.21 61.98 -32.81
C LYS A 68 -31.41 61.87 -31.85
N ASN A 69 -31.13 61.53 -30.57
CA ASN A 69 -31.92 61.86 -29.36
C ASN A 69 -31.61 60.92 -28.18
N SER A 70 -30.35 60.80 -27.75
CA SER A 70 -30.04 60.07 -26.49
C SER A 70 -28.91 60.68 -25.64
N ASN A 71 -28.59 61.96 -25.81
CA ASN A 71 -27.50 62.60 -25.04
C ASN A 71 -27.94 63.21 -23.69
N LYS A 72 -29.19 62.99 -23.24
CA LYS A 72 -29.65 63.43 -21.91
C LYS A 72 -29.99 62.28 -20.93
N HIS A 73 -29.84 61.02 -21.31
CA HIS A 73 -30.06 59.85 -20.43
C HIS A 73 -28.85 58.90 -20.28
N LYS A 74 -27.72 59.17 -20.96
CA LYS A 74 -26.50 58.34 -20.85
C LYS A 74 -25.73 58.48 -19.53
N GLY A 75 -25.99 59.54 -18.75
CA GLY A 75 -25.37 59.74 -17.43
C GLY A 75 -25.96 58.84 -16.33
N ILE A 76 -27.28 58.63 -16.34
CA ILE A 76 -27.99 57.88 -15.29
C ILE A 76 -27.82 56.36 -15.49
N VAL A 77 -27.87 55.88 -16.73
CA VAL A 77 -27.72 54.44 -17.03
C VAL A 77 -26.31 53.93 -16.70
N ARG A 78 -25.26 54.72 -16.95
CA ARG A 78 -23.87 54.32 -16.62
C ARG A 78 -23.58 54.29 -15.12
N TYR A 79 -24.24 55.15 -14.33
CA TYR A 79 -24.07 55.12 -12.87
C TYR A 79 -24.73 53.88 -12.26
N SER A 80 -25.95 53.53 -12.72
CA SER A 80 -26.65 52.32 -12.26
C SER A 80 -25.90 51.01 -12.57
N GLN A 81 -25.35 50.87 -13.79
CA GLN A 81 -24.59 49.68 -14.18
C GLN A 81 -23.28 49.52 -13.39
N ARG A 82 -22.59 50.63 -13.08
CA ARG A 82 -21.37 50.60 -12.26
C ARG A 82 -21.69 50.25 -10.80
N TYR A 83 -22.84 50.69 -10.28
CA TYR A 83 -23.30 50.32 -8.95
C TYR A 83 -23.66 48.83 -8.86
N GLN A 84 -24.37 48.29 -9.86
CA GLN A 84 -24.69 46.86 -9.96
C GLN A 84 -23.43 46.00 -10.01
N THR A 85 -22.47 46.36 -10.87
CA THR A 85 -21.20 45.61 -11.04
C THR A 85 -20.37 45.60 -9.75
N ASN A 86 -20.38 46.69 -8.98
CA ASN A 86 -19.69 46.77 -7.70
C ASN A 86 -20.39 45.97 -6.60
N GLN A 87 -21.73 45.90 -6.61
CA GLN A 87 -22.48 45.02 -5.70
C GLN A 87 -22.23 43.55 -6.00
N ASP A 88 -22.19 43.15 -7.27
CA ASP A 88 -21.95 41.76 -7.67
C ASP A 88 -20.51 41.31 -7.33
N LYS A 89 -19.53 42.20 -7.48
CA LYS A 89 -18.14 41.95 -7.03
C LYS A 89 -18.04 41.79 -5.50
N ARG A 90 -18.79 42.58 -4.73
CA ARG A 90 -18.83 42.45 -3.26
C ARG A 90 -19.45 41.12 -2.84
N LYS A 91 -20.60 40.75 -3.41
CA LYS A 91 -21.25 39.45 -3.16
C LYS A 91 -20.36 38.27 -3.50
N THR A 92 -19.60 38.35 -4.61
CA THR A 92 -18.67 37.30 -5.00
C THR A 92 -17.49 37.20 -4.02
N THR A 93 -16.99 38.33 -3.53
CA THR A 93 -15.88 38.38 -2.56
C THR A 93 -16.31 37.85 -1.20
N GLU A 94 -17.51 38.22 -0.73
CA GLU A 94 -18.11 37.71 0.50
C GLU A 94 -18.30 36.20 0.43
N LYS A 95 -18.87 35.68 -0.68
CA LYS A 95 -19.04 34.23 -0.88
C LYS A 95 -17.70 33.48 -0.85
N LEU A 96 -16.66 34.02 -1.51
CA LEU A 96 -15.33 33.40 -1.50
C LEU A 96 -14.68 33.42 -0.10
N LEU A 97 -14.94 34.46 0.68
CA LEU A 97 -14.45 34.57 2.06
C LEU A 97 -15.15 33.56 2.97
N ASP A 98 -16.46 33.38 2.82
CA ASP A 98 -17.25 32.40 3.56
C ASP A 98 -16.84 30.96 3.22
N GLU A 99 -16.60 30.65 1.94
CA GLU A 99 -16.06 29.34 1.52
C GLU A 99 -14.68 29.06 2.13
N LYS A 100 -13.78 30.06 2.16
CA LYS A 100 -12.47 29.93 2.82
C LYS A 100 -12.58 29.77 4.34
N LEU A 101 -13.54 30.45 4.97
CA LEU A 101 -13.79 30.30 6.41
C LEU A 101 -14.31 28.90 6.73
N LEU A 102 -15.20 28.36 5.90
CA LEU A 102 -15.73 27.01 6.04
C LEU A 102 -14.62 25.96 5.90
N GLN A 103 -13.77 26.09 4.87
CA GLN A 103 -12.60 25.22 4.68
C GLN A 103 -11.64 25.26 5.88
N ARG A 104 -11.39 26.43 6.46
CA ARG A 104 -10.56 26.56 7.68
C ARG A 104 -11.19 25.86 8.89
N LYS A 105 -12.51 25.99 9.08
CA LYS A 105 -13.22 25.30 10.16
C LYS A 105 -13.16 23.78 10.00
N GLU A 106 -13.31 23.29 8.78
CA GLU A 106 -13.20 21.86 8.48
C GLU A 106 -11.78 21.34 8.72
N GLN A 107 -10.75 22.06 8.26
CA GLN A 107 -9.35 21.71 8.54
C GLN A 107 -9.02 21.72 10.03
N GLN A 108 -9.52 22.71 10.78
CA GLN A 108 -9.35 22.76 12.23
C GLN A 108 -10.03 21.56 12.91
N SER A 109 -11.25 21.22 12.51
CA SER A 109 -11.97 20.06 13.06
C SER A 109 -11.22 18.74 12.82
N ILE A 110 -10.66 18.56 11.62
CA ILE A 110 -9.81 17.39 11.28
C ILE A 110 -8.54 17.38 12.15
N GLN A 111 -7.90 18.54 12.35
CA GLN A 111 -6.70 18.63 13.18
C GLN A 111 -7.00 18.34 14.66
N ASP A 112 -8.13 18.81 15.19
CA ASP A 112 -8.55 18.53 16.56
C ASP A 112 -8.85 17.04 16.77
N GLN A 113 -9.47 16.38 15.79
CA GLN A 113 -9.67 14.91 15.82
C GLN A 113 -8.34 14.15 15.80
N ARG A 114 -7.36 14.61 15.01
CA ARG A 114 -6.00 14.04 14.99
C ARG A 114 -5.32 14.17 16.34
N ASN A 115 -5.35 15.36 16.94
CA ASN A 115 -4.74 15.59 18.25
C ASN A 115 -5.36 14.67 19.32
N LYS A 116 -6.70 14.53 19.34
CA LYS A 116 -7.40 13.61 20.26
C LYS A 116 -7.01 12.14 20.06
N LEU A 117 -6.86 11.70 18.81
CA LEU A 117 -6.42 10.33 18.51
C LEU A 117 -4.95 10.10 18.90
N GLN A 118 -4.09 11.11 18.69
CA GLN A 118 -2.69 11.04 19.05
C GLN A 118 -2.49 11.04 20.56
N GLU A 119 -3.26 11.82 21.33
CA GLU A 119 -3.28 11.77 22.79
C GLU A 119 -3.71 10.39 23.30
N LYS A 120 -4.77 9.80 22.72
CA LYS A 120 -5.20 8.43 23.07
C LYS A 120 -4.12 7.39 22.75
N TRP A 121 -3.40 7.56 21.63
CA TRP A 121 -2.34 6.66 21.24
C TRP A 121 -1.09 6.80 22.12
N LEU A 122 -0.69 8.02 22.47
CA LEU A 122 0.40 8.29 23.41
C LEU A 122 0.08 7.77 24.81
N ALA A 123 -1.17 7.92 25.28
CA ALA A 123 -1.62 7.32 26.53
C ALA A 123 -1.51 5.77 26.49
N PHE A 124 -1.73 5.16 25.32
CA PHE A 124 -1.58 3.71 25.14
C PHE A 124 -0.11 3.26 25.08
N GLN A 125 0.84 4.15 24.81
CA GLN A 125 2.27 3.81 24.81
C GLN A 125 2.92 3.87 26.20
N ASN A 126 2.18 4.26 27.24
CA ASN A 126 2.72 4.30 28.59
C ASN A 126 3.05 2.87 29.07
N PRO A 127 4.34 2.54 29.32
CA PRO A 127 4.75 1.17 29.65
C PRO A 127 4.14 0.65 30.95
N GLU A 128 3.80 1.55 31.89
CA GLU A 128 3.28 1.20 33.22
C GLU A 128 1.84 0.66 33.18
N ASP A 129 0.98 1.21 32.32
CA ASP A 129 -0.40 0.72 32.14
C ASP A 129 -0.44 -0.62 31.39
N ILE A 130 0.52 -0.84 30.47
CA ILE A 130 0.67 -2.10 29.75
C ILE A 130 1.21 -3.22 30.66
N SER A 131 2.05 -2.88 31.64
CA SER A 131 2.61 -3.83 32.62
C SER A 131 1.55 -4.37 33.57
N ASN A 132 0.72 -3.48 34.15
CA ASN A 132 -0.31 -3.84 35.13
C ASN A 132 -1.45 -4.70 34.56
N TYR A 133 -1.79 -4.54 33.28
CA TYR A 133 -2.76 -5.43 32.61
C TYR A 133 -2.18 -6.84 32.34
N HIS A 134 -0.86 -6.97 32.23
CA HIS A 134 -0.20 -8.23 31.88
C HIS A 134 0.09 -9.09 33.11
N GLU A 135 0.57 -8.53 34.22
CA GLU A 135 0.89 -9.34 35.41
C GLU A 135 -0.35 -9.93 36.08
N ASN A 136 -1.46 -9.18 36.11
CA ASN A 136 -2.74 -9.68 36.63
C ASN A 136 -3.51 -10.54 35.59
N GLY A 137 -3.31 -10.31 34.29
CA GLY A 137 -3.92 -11.09 33.20
C GLY A 137 -3.25 -12.44 32.93
N ILE A 138 -1.93 -12.57 33.13
CA ILE A 138 -1.18 -13.81 32.89
C ILE A 138 -1.53 -14.87 33.94
N ARG A 139 -1.72 -14.53 35.21
CA ARG A 139 -2.02 -15.54 36.26
C ARG A 139 -3.47 -16.06 36.25
N PHE A 140 -4.44 -15.27 35.81
CA PHE A 140 -5.84 -15.70 35.67
C PHE A 140 -6.20 -16.17 34.24
N GLY A 141 -5.42 -15.79 33.22
CA GLY A 141 -5.74 -16.00 31.81
C GLY A 141 -5.57 -17.44 31.31
N TYR A 142 -4.56 -18.18 31.77
CA TYR A 142 -4.30 -19.52 31.21
C TYR A 142 -5.44 -20.53 31.42
N ARG A 143 -6.27 -20.35 32.47
CA ARG A 143 -7.39 -21.26 32.76
C ARG A 143 -8.67 -20.93 31.99
N LEU A 144 -8.88 -19.67 31.63
CA LEU A 144 -10.04 -19.21 30.82
C LEU A 144 -9.74 -19.16 29.30
N MET A 145 -8.47 -19.26 28.90
CA MET A 145 -8.09 -19.17 27.49
C MET A 145 -8.19 -20.49 26.71
N SER A 146 -8.32 -21.64 27.38
CA SER A 146 -8.47 -22.94 26.69
C SER A 146 -9.83 -23.10 25.96
N GLU A 147 -10.80 -22.24 26.24
CA GLU A 147 -12.14 -22.28 25.61
C GLU A 147 -12.37 -21.21 24.55
N ARG A 148 -11.39 -20.32 24.29
CA ARG A 148 -11.60 -19.25 23.30
C ARG A 148 -11.59 -19.84 21.90
N LYS A 149 -12.78 -20.05 21.34
CA LYS A 149 -12.98 -20.36 19.93
C LYS A 149 -12.43 -19.21 19.08
N ARG A 150 -11.43 -19.50 18.24
CA ARG A 150 -10.91 -18.55 17.23
C ARG A 150 -12.04 -18.00 16.38
N ARG A 151 -11.89 -16.75 15.93
CA ARG A 151 -12.88 -16.12 15.04
C ARG A 151 -12.94 -16.79 13.68
N TYR A 152 -11.77 -17.26 13.22
CA TYR A 152 -11.61 -17.95 11.95
C TYR A 152 -11.15 -19.40 12.15
N PRO A 153 -11.50 -20.32 11.24
CA PRO A 153 -11.03 -21.70 11.31
C PRO A 153 -9.51 -21.81 11.12
N LYS A 154 -8.93 -20.89 10.34
CA LYS A 154 -7.49 -20.78 10.07
C LYS A 154 -6.96 -19.44 10.57
N ILE A 155 -5.66 -19.39 10.83
CA ILE A 155 -4.97 -18.16 11.18
C ILE A 155 -4.73 -17.34 9.92
N LEU A 156 -5.00 -16.05 9.97
CA LEU A 156 -4.58 -15.14 8.91
C LEU A 156 -3.06 -14.97 9.00
N TYR A 157 -2.33 -15.41 7.98
CA TYR A 157 -0.88 -15.21 7.90
C TYR A 157 -0.61 -14.06 6.94
N PHE A 158 -0.08 -12.94 7.44
CA PHE A 158 0.24 -11.77 6.61
C PHE A 158 1.74 -11.67 6.34
N LEU A 159 2.16 -11.94 5.10
CA LEU A 159 3.51 -11.69 4.62
C LEU A 159 3.65 -10.21 4.25
N HIS A 160 4.42 -9.49 5.05
CA HIS A 160 4.62 -8.06 4.99
C HIS A 160 5.93 -7.72 4.27
N ILE A 161 5.88 -7.58 2.95
CA ILE A 161 7.07 -7.28 2.10
C ILE A 161 7.39 -5.77 2.04
N HIS A 162 6.55 -4.90 2.61
CA HIS A 162 6.67 -3.44 2.47
C HIS A 162 6.29 -2.63 3.72
N LYS A 163 7.26 -1.96 4.36
CA LYS A 163 7.16 -1.32 5.69
C LYS A 163 5.86 -0.56 6.01
N SER A 164 5.28 0.23 5.09
CA SER A 164 4.09 1.04 5.42
C SER A 164 2.77 0.25 5.35
N ALA A 165 2.76 -0.91 4.70
CA ALA A 165 1.55 -1.71 4.53
C ALA A 165 1.21 -2.46 5.83
N GLY A 166 2.21 -2.97 6.57
CA GLY A 166 1.98 -3.78 7.75
C GLY A 166 1.47 -3.01 8.95
N SER A 167 1.96 -1.79 9.21
CA SER A 167 1.38 -0.93 10.25
C SER A 167 -0.09 -0.63 9.96
N THR A 168 -0.43 -0.41 8.69
CA THR A 168 -1.81 -0.21 8.25
C THR A 168 -2.63 -1.48 8.46
N PHE A 169 -2.13 -2.63 8.01
CA PHE A 169 -2.81 -3.92 8.13
C PHE A 169 -3.06 -4.31 9.60
N CYS A 170 -2.04 -4.20 10.44
CA CYS A 170 -2.13 -4.51 11.87
C CYS A 170 -3.09 -3.54 12.59
N ARG A 171 -3.09 -2.25 12.21
CA ARG A 171 -4.09 -1.29 12.71
C ARG A 171 -5.51 -1.66 12.26
N GLN A 172 -5.72 -2.08 11.02
CA GLN A 172 -7.04 -2.55 10.58
C GLN A 172 -7.48 -3.80 11.36
N ALA A 173 -6.57 -4.72 11.66
CA ALA A 173 -6.86 -5.88 12.49
C ALA A 173 -7.32 -5.48 13.90
N TYR A 174 -6.64 -4.48 14.50
CA TYR A 174 -7.02 -3.92 15.79
C TYR A 174 -8.44 -3.32 15.77
N LEU A 175 -8.73 -2.49 14.76
CA LEU A 175 -10.06 -1.88 14.59
C LEU A 175 -11.15 -2.94 14.41
N ASN A 176 -10.80 -4.09 13.82
CA ASN A 176 -11.69 -5.23 13.61
C ASN A 176 -11.71 -6.23 14.76
N ARG A 177 -11.07 -5.91 15.91
CA ARG A 177 -11.02 -6.73 17.13
C ARG A 177 -10.48 -8.14 16.88
N ILE A 178 -9.51 -8.25 15.97
CA ILE A 178 -8.81 -9.51 15.69
C ILE A 178 -7.80 -9.77 16.81
N SER A 179 -7.56 -11.02 17.20
CA SER A 179 -6.50 -11.32 18.17
C SER A 179 -5.14 -11.33 17.46
N ALA A 180 -4.22 -10.43 17.81
CA ALA A 180 -2.88 -10.34 17.22
C ALA A 180 -1.86 -9.73 18.20
N ASN A 181 -0.56 -9.82 17.89
CA ASN A 181 0.50 -9.20 18.70
C ASN A 181 0.69 -7.71 18.37
N TYR A 182 -0.22 -6.85 18.84
CA TYR A 182 -0.19 -5.40 18.53
C TYR A 182 1.05 -4.66 19.01
N LYS A 183 1.72 -5.15 20.06
CA LYS A 183 2.97 -4.57 20.57
C LYS A 183 4.14 -4.69 19.59
N ARG A 184 4.07 -5.63 18.65
CA ARG A 184 5.14 -5.94 17.69
C ARG A 184 4.65 -5.86 16.25
N ASN A 185 3.73 -4.95 15.95
CA ASN A 185 3.16 -4.80 14.61
C ASN A 185 2.59 -6.11 14.05
N CYS A 186 1.91 -6.89 14.91
CA CYS A 186 1.36 -8.21 14.61
C CYS A 186 2.40 -9.32 14.35
N ASN A 187 3.71 -9.02 14.43
CA ASN A 187 4.77 -10.04 14.39
C ASN A 187 4.78 -10.86 15.69
N VAL A 188 4.92 -12.17 15.58
CA VAL A 188 4.86 -13.07 16.75
C VAL A 188 6.23 -13.40 17.32
N GLN A 189 7.27 -13.44 16.49
CA GLN A 189 8.64 -13.72 16.92
C GLN A 189 9.50 -12.45 16.92
N SER A 190 10.57 -12.46 17.71
CA SER A 190 11.52 -11.34 17.80
C SER A 190 12.39 -11.18 16.55
N ASP A 191 12.65 -12.28 15.85
CA ASP A 191 13.31 -12.28 14.54
C ASP A 191 12.34 -11.90 13.41
N GLN A 192 11.09 -11.55 13.73
CA GLN A 192 10.03 -11.15 12.80
C GLN A 192 9.65 -12.23 11.76
N ARG A 193 10.07 -13.48 11.97
CA ARG A 193 9.58 -14.65 11.23
C ARG A 193 8.28 -15.16 11.84
N CYS A 194 7.62 -16.05 11.11
CA CYS A 194 6.47 -16.78 11.61
C CYS A 194 6.37 -18.14 10.88
N CYS A 195 5.97 -19.25 11.51
CA CYS A 195 5.61 -19.44 12.91
C CYS A 195 6.14 -20.79 13.42
N GLY A 196 6.53 -20.89 14.69
CA GLY A 196 6.93 -22.17 15.32
C GLY A 196 8.44 -22.40 15.47
N HIS A 197 9.27 -21.39 15.19
CA HIS A 197 10.74 -21.39 15.35
C HIS A 197 11.50 -22.43 14.51
N ASN A 198 10.81 -23.24 13.73
CA ASN A 198 11.40 -24.24 12.86
C ASN A 198 10.68 -24.26 11.51
N ASP A 199 11.43 -24.54 10.46
CA ASP A 199 10.95 -24.62 9.09
C ASP A 199 10.37 -26.01 8.77
N THR A 200 9.39 -26.43 9.57
CA THR A 200 8.69 -27.70 9.36
C THR A 200 7.19 -27.48 9.36
N LEU A 201 6.48 -28.34 8.62
CA LEU A 201 5.03 -28.32 8.56
C LEU A 201 4.42 -28.60 9.94
N GLU A 202 5.05 -29.49 10.71
CA GLU A 202 4.65 -29.89 12.06
C GLU A 202 4.74 -28.71 13.02
N ALA A 203 5.85 -27.98 13.03
CA ALA A 203 6.02 -26.81 13.90
C ALA A 203 5.02 -25.70 13.59
N GLN A 204 4.71 -25.46 12.31
CA GLN A 204 3.68 -24.50 11.91
C GLN A 204 2.29 -24.95 12.37
N ARG A 205 1.94 -26.23 12.20
CA ARG A 205 0.65 -26.78 12.68
C ARG A 205 0.54 -26.75 14.20
N GLU A 206 1.61 -27.10 14.91
CA GLU A 206 1.67 -27.05 16.38
C GLU A 206 1.47 -25.62 16.88
N TYR A 207 2.17 -24.65 16.28
CA TYR A 207 1.97 -23.24 16.58
C TYR A 207 0.51 -22.83 16.32
N ALA A 208 -0.06 -23.22 15.17
CA ALA A 208 -1.43 -22.87 14.83
C ALA A 208 -2.46 -23.49 15.79
N ASN A 209 -2.17 -24.65 16.39
CA ASN A 209 -3.05 -25.32 17.34
C ASN A 209 -2.95 -24.75 18.76
N THR A 210 -1.80 -24.16 19.10
CA THR A 210 -1.51 -23.70 20.47
C THR A 210 -1.64 -22.18 20.64
N THR A 211 -1.52 -21.41 19.56
CA THR A 211 -1.61 -19.95 19.60
C THR A 211 -3.04 -19.44 19.78
N TYR A 212 -3.18 -18.32 20.47
CA TYR A 212 -4.44 -17.61 20.67
C TYR A 212 -4.67 -16.47 19.66
N TYR A 213 -3.76 -16.30 18.71
CA TYR A 213 -3.88 -15.28 17.67
C TYR A 213 -4.76 -15.75 16.51
N ASP A 214 -5.62 -14.85 16.05
CA ASP A 214 -6.38 -15.00 14.80
C ASP A 214 -5.57 -14.48 13.60
N LEU A 215 -4.61 -13.57 13.83
CA LEU A 215 -3.74 -12.98 12.83
C LEU A 215 -2.28 -12.98 13.33
N VAL A 216 -1.39 -13.35 12.42
CA VAL A 216 0.06 -13.23 12.58
C VAL A 216 0.65 -12.53 11.36
N ALA A 217 1.69 -11.73 11.58
CA ALA A 217 2.46 -11.12 10.51
C ALA A 217 3.90 -11.65 10.50
N SER A 218 4.52 -11.61 9.33
CA SER A 218 5.96 -11.79 9.17
C SER A 218 6.53 -10.71 8.27
N GLU A 219 7.60 -10.06 8.73
CA GLU A 219 8.36 -9.04 8.00
C GLU A 219 9.65 -9.61 7.36
N GLN A 220 9.87 -10.91 7.53
CA GLN A 220 11.01 -11.63 6.98
C GLN A 220 10.55 -12.61 5.91
N GLU A 221 11.50 -13.31 5.31
CA GLU A 221 11.22 -14.34 4.35
C GLU A 221 10.38 -15.46 4.97
N MET A 222 9.53 -16.09 4.16
CA MET A 222 8.76 -17.23 4.63
C MET A 222 9.65 -18.44 4.93
N TYR A 223 9.22 -19.28 5.88
CA TYR A 223 9.67 -20.66 5.94
C TYR A 223 9.42 -21.39 4.61
N ASP A 224 10.23 -22.38 4.26
CA ASP A 224 10.09 -23.20 3.07
C ASP A 224 8.76 -23.98 3.10
N SER A 225 8.41 -24.54 4.26
CA SER A 225 7.13 -25.23 4.46
C SER A 225 5.95 -24.24 4.50
N MET A 226 4.79 -24.67 3.97
CA MET A 226 3.52 -23.95 4.10
C MET A 226 2.44 -24.90 4.61
N ALA A 227 1.68 -24.48 5.62
CA ALA A 227 0.56 -25.22 6.20
C ALA A 227 -0.80 -24.61 5.78
N PRO A 228 -1.24 -24.74 4.51
CA PRO A 228 -2.47 -24.11 4.02
C PRO A 228 -3.75 -24.59 4.74
N ASP A 229 -3.70 -25.74 5.42
CA ASP A 229 -4.81 -26.23 6.25
C ASP A 229 -4.96 -25.43 7.56
N SER A 230 -3.88 -24.80 8.01
CA SER A 230 -3.82 -24.06 9.28
C SER A 230 -3.82 -22.53 9.09
N TYR A 231 -3.40 -22.07 7.91
CA TYR A 231 -3.26 -20.64 7.60
C TYR A 231 -3.95 -20.25 6.31
N ASP A 232 -4.56 -19.06 6.32
CA ASP A 232 -4.90 -18.35 5.10
C ASP A 232 -3.82 -17.30 4.83
N TYR A 233 -2.97 -17.59 3.84
CA TYR A 233 -1.83 -16.75 3.48
C TYR A 233 -2.27 -15.52 2.70
N ILE A 234 -1.83 -14.36 3.17
CA ILE A 234 -2.09 -13.03 2.61
C ILE A 234 -0.74 -12.35 2.37
N VAL A 235 -0.56 -11.72 1.22
CA VAL A 235 0.66 -10.94 0.93
C VAL A 235 0.28 -9.53 0.50
N SER A 236 1.05 -8.54 0.95
CA SER A 236 1.04 -7.22 0.33
C SER A 236 2.16 -7.12 -0.72
N LEU A 237 1.80 -6.91 -1.98
CA LEU A 237 2.72 -6.70 -3.08
C LEU A 237 2.75 -5.25 -3.52
N ARG A 238 3.90 -4.85 -4.04
CA ARG A 238 4.12 -3.53 -4.63
C ARG A 238 4.92 -3.70 -5.92
N ASP A 239 4.72 -2.79 -6.86
CA ASP A 239 5.61 -2.66 -8.01
C ASP A 239 7.08 -2.61 -7.53
N SER A 240 7.91 -3.41 -8.18
CA SER A 240 9.27 -3.73 -7.74
C SER A 240 10.11 -2.46 -7.56
N LYS A 241 10.18 -1.60 -8.59
CA LYS A 241 10.94 -0.34 -8.59
C LYS A 241 10.41 0.61 -7.53
N ARG A 242 9.08 0.78 -7.48
CA ARG A 242 8.43 1.61 -6.46
C ARG A 242 8.68 1.09 -5.05
N ARG A 243 8.84 -0.22 -4.85
CA ARG A 243 9.20 -0.82 -3.56
C ARG A 243 10.60 -0.40 -3.11
N TYR A 244 11.62 -0.55 -3.97
CA TYR A 244 12.97 -0.10 -3.64
C TYR A 244 13.00 1.39 -3.31
N TYR A 245 12.34 2.21 -4.12
CA TYR A 245 12.31 3.65 -3.90
C TYR A 245 11.58 4.02 -2.60
N SER A 246 10.42 3.42 -2.34
CA SER A 246 9.66 3.63 -1.11
C SER A 246 10.48 3.27 0.13
N HIS A 247 11.23 2.17 0.05
CA HIS A 247 12.11 1.71 1.12
C HIS A 247 13.28 2.67 1.35
N TRP A 248 13.94 3.11 0.29
CA TRP A 248 14.99 4.12 0.38
C TRP A 248 14.49 5.43 1.01
N ASN A 249 13.37 5.95 0.52
CA ASN A 249 12.72 7.14 1.10
C ASN A 249 12.44 6.97 2.60
N HIS A 250 11.96 5.78 2.98
CA HIS A 250 11.69 5.50 4.37
C HIS A 250 12.98 5.59 5.21
N LEU A 251 14.09 5.03 4.74
CA LEU A 251 15.40 5.12 5.40
C LEU A 251 15.88 6.57 5.53
N VAL A 252 15.70 7.36 4.46
CA VAL A 252 16.00 8.80 4.48
C VAL A 252 15.23 9.51 5.58
N ILE A 253 13.91 9.29 5.66
CA ILE A 253 13.04 9.90 6.69
C ILE A 253 13.46 9.49 8.10
N VAL A 254 13.72 8.20 8.34
CA VAL A 254 14.13 7.71 9.67
C VAL A 254 15.45 8.34 10.09
N ALA A 255 16.40 8.44 9.17
CA ALA A 255 17.69 9.01 9.52
C ALA A 255 17.62 10.54 9.75
N GLN A 256 16.75 11.26 9.02
CA GLN A 256 16.42 12.66 9.35
C GLN A 256 15.86 12.79 10.77
N GLN A 257 14.92 11.92 11.14
CA GLN A 257 14.30 11.93 12.47
C GLN A 257 15.32 11.62 13.58
N ASN A 258 16.20 10.63 13.37
CA ASN A 258 17.25 10.28 14.33
C ASN A 258 18.22 11.45 14.53
N ARG A 259 18.66 12.10 13.45
CA ARG A 259 19.52 13.28 13.53
C ARG A 259 18.86 14.43 14.28
N GLN A 260 17.58 14.71 13.99
CA GLN A 260 16.83 15.72 14.73
C GLN A 260 16.71 15.41 16.22
N HIS A 261 16.55 14.13 16.56
CA HIS A 261 16.53 13.70 17.95
C HIS A 261 17.90 13.90 18.62
N GLU A 262 19.00 13.51 17.97
CA GLU A 262 20.37 13.74 18.47
C GLU A 262 20.67 15.22 18.71
N LEU A 263 20.33 16.08 17.75
CA LEU A 263 20.48 17.54 17.91
C LEU A 263 19.70 18.06 19.11
N LYS A 264 18.46 17.60 19.32
CA LYS A 264 17.66 17.96 20.51
C LYS A 264 18.25 17.44 21.81
N GLN A 265 18.96 16.31 21.80
CA GLN A 265 19.63 15.79 22.99
C GLN A 265 20.89 16.61 23.31
N LEU A 266 21.65 17.01 22.28
CA LEU A 266 22.81 17.90 22.44
C LEU A 266 22.39 19.29 22.95
N GLU A 267 21.30 19.85 22.43
CA GLU A 267 20.72 21.11 22.93
C GLU A 267 20.34 21.04 24.41
N LYS A 268 19.93 19.85 24.90
CA LYS A 268 19.61 19.62 26.31
C LYS A 268 20.85 19.41 27.17
N SER A 269 21.89 18.75 26.64
CA SER A 269 23.11 18.46 27.41
C SER A 269 23.99 19.67 27.62
N ASP A 270 24.04 20.59 26.66
CA ASP A 270 25.07 21.62 26.67
C ASP A 270 24.81 22.79 27.62
N GLY A 271 23.60 22.96 28.18
CA GLY A 271 23.30 23.99 29.19
C GLY A 271 23.68 25.44 28.80
N HIS A 272 24.17 25.65 27.60
CA HIS A 272 24.79 26.86 27.07
C HIS A 272 24.19 27.14 25.71
N ARG A 273 23.52 28.29 25.65
CA ARG A 273 22.88 28.85 24.46
C ARG A 273 23.93 29.13 23.39
N TYR A 274 24.23 28.16 22.55
CA TYR A 274 24.56 28.46 21.18
C TYR A 274 23.37 28.07 20.32
N PRO A 275 22.52 29.03 19.92
CA PRO A 275 21.45 28.74 18.98
C PRO A 275 22.11 28.25 17.68
N LEU A 276 21.90 26.98 17.33
CA LEU A 276 22.10 26.52 15.96
C LEU A 276 21.30 27.47 15.06
N SER A 277 21.99 28.16 14.14
CA SER A 277 21.34 29.17 13.33
C SER A 277 20.20 28.53 12.52
N GLU A 278 19.04 29.19 12.48
CA GLU A 278 17.86 28.75 11.74
C GLU A 278 18.15 28.47 10.25
N SER A 279 19.22 29.06 9.71
CA SER A 279 19.72 28.82 8.36
C SER A 279 20.27 27.40 8.13
N ALA A 280 20.96 26.83 9.13
CA ALA A 280 21.45 25.45 9.08
C ALA A 280 20.31 24.43 9.20
N PHE A 281 19.19 24.83 9.81
CA PHE A 281 17.99 24.01 9.92
C PHE A 281 17.14 24.06 8.64
N LYS A 282 16.98 25.25 8.03
CA LYS A 282 16.25 25.44 6.76
C LYS A 282 16.92 24.72 5.59
N SER A 283 18.26 24.70 5.51
CA SER A 283 18.98 23.95 4.47
C SER A 283 18.82 22.43 4.59
N MET A 284 18.37 21.90 5.74
CA MET A 284 18.10 20.48 5.95
C MET A 284 16.65 20.07 5.66
N GLN A 285 15.72 21.03 5.61
CA GLN A 285 14.28 20.77 5.46
C GLN A 285 13.76 20.95 4.04
N GLU A 286 14.53 21.53 3.12
CA GLU A 286 14.10 21.64 1.73
C GLU A 286 14.12 20.25 1.07
N PRO A 287 12.96 19.64 0.76
CA PRO A 287 12.93 18.46 -0.08
C PRO A 287 13.56 18.83 -1.43
N VAL A 288 14.48 18.00 -1.92
CA VAL A 288 15.11 18.19 -3.24
C VAL A 288 14.03 18.09 -4.31
N GLN A 289 13.38 19.22 -4.60
CA GLN A 289 12.58 19.43 -5.78
C GLN A 289 13.52 19.97 -6.86
N GLY A 290 13.93 19.10 -7.79
CA GLY A 290 14.30 19.52 -9.13
C GLY A 290 15.72 20.02 -9.39
N ARG A 291 16.76 19.26 -9.05
CA ARG A 291 18.03 19.31 -9.81
C ARG A 291 18.24 18.00 -10.57
N SER A 292 17.74 17.97 -11.80
CA SER A 292 18.08 16.98 -12.81
C SER A 292 19.23 17.50 -13.65
N GLY A 293 20.20 16.62 -13.96
CA GLY A 293 21.05 16.74 -15.14
C GLY A 293 22.35 17.52 -14.93
N ASP A 294 23.40 16.81 -14.54
CA ASP A 294 24.68 16.79 -15.26
C ASP A 294 25.67 15.87 -14.53
N ASP A 295 25.90 14.68 -15.08
CA ASP A 295 26.88 13.70 -14.57
C ASP A 295 28.34 14.08 -14.90
N ASN A 296 28.59 15.31 -15.37
CA ASN A 296 29.90 15.76 -15.85
C ASN A 296 30.38 17.08 -15.22
N ILE A 297 29.79 17.52 -14.11
CA ILE A 297 30.34 18.62 -13.32
C ILE A 297 31.38 18.02 -12.38
N GLN A 298 32.65 18.43 -12.52
CA GLN A 298 33.68 18.20 -11.50
C GLN A 298 33.10 18.60 -10.15
N ALA A 299 32.85 17.59 -9.32
CA ALA A 299 32.27 17.75 -8.00
C ALA A 299 33.03 18.88 -7.27
N PRO A 300 32.34 19.92 -6.79
CA PRO A 300 32.94 20.88 -5.89
C PRO A 300 33.58 20.07 -4.75
N LYS A 301 34.90 20.18 -4.62
CA LYS A 301 35.57 19.75 -3.40
C LYS A 301 34.89 20.55 -2.29
N GLU A 302 34.24 19.85 -1.37
CA GLU A 302 33.58 20.38 -0.16
C GLU A 302 32.11 20.86 -0.31
N ASP A 303 31.25 20.09 -0.99
CA ASP A 303 29.80 20.16 -0.74
C ASP A 303 29.40 19.33 0.50
N LEU A 304 29.43 20.02 1.64
CA LEU A 304 28.70 19.68 2.85
C LEU A 304 27.20 19.61 2.54
N VAL A 305 26.55 18.47 2.87
CA VAL A 305 25.19 18.33 3.49
C VAL A 305 24.44 17.02 3.11
N HIS A 306 24.85 16.24 2.11
CA HIS A 306 24.09 15.02 1.72
C HIS A 306 24.53 13.68 2.35
N TRP A 307 25.46 13.69 3.32
CA TRP A 307 26.14 12.47 3.80
C TRP A 307 25.55 11.79 5.06
N ASN A 308 24.37 12.11 5.56
CA ASN A 308 23.91 11.55 6.85
C ASN A 308 22.49 10.98 6.83
N TYR A 309 22.23 10.03 5.95
CA TYR A 309 21.14 9.08 6.18
C TYR A 309 21.77 7.74 6.52
N THR A 310 21.35 7.03 7.57
CA THR A 310 22.23 6.08 8.25
C THR A 310 21.73 4.64 8.19
N ILE A 311 22.65 3.71 7.97
CA ILE A 311 22.45 2.26 8.11
C ILE A 311 23.49 1.74 9.12
N ARG A 312 23.09 0.87 10.07
CA ARG A 312 24.03 0.26 11.03
C ARG A 312 24.61 -1.05 10.51
N ASP A 313 25.92 -1.26 10.63
CA ASP A 313 26.52 -2.60 10.45
C ASP A 313 26.36 -3.50 11.70
N TYR A 314 26.98 -4.69 11.68
CA TYR A 314 26.99 -5.63 12.83
C TYR A 314 27.77 -5.11 14.04
N ASN A 315 28.67 -4.15 13.85
CA ASN A 315 29.42 -3.50 14.91
C ASN A 315 28.70 -2.25 15.44
N GLY A 316 27.51 -1.93 14.91
CA GLY A 316 26.76 -0.72 15.23
C GLY A 316 27.30 0.54 14.56
N THR A 317 28.28 0.42 13.66
CA THR A 317 28.87 1.52 12.88
C THR A 317 27.84 2.06 11.91
N ILE A 318 27.74 3.38 11.85
CA ILE A 318 26.76 4.12 11.06
C ILE A 318 27.38 4.50 9.71
N TYR A 319 26.77 4.06 8.61
CA TYR A 319 27.19 4.40 7.25
C TYR A 319 26.18 5.31 6.55
N PRO A 320 26.62 6.23 5.68
CA PRO A 320 25.74 6.96 4.78
C PRO A 320 24.99 6.00 3.84
N VAL A 321 23.66 6.12 3.76
CA VAL A 321 22.76 5.49 2.78
C VAL A 321 23.20 5.86 1.37
N GLY A 322 23.80 7.04 1.20
CA GLY A 322 24.26 7.55 -0.08
C GLY A 322 23.10 7.95 -0.99
N ASN A 323 23.37 8.00 -2.29
CA ASN A 323 22.31 8.17 -3.28
C ASN A 323 21.54 6.86 -3.47
N PHE A 324 20.32 6.96 -4.03
CA PHE A 324 19.47 5.81 -4.29
C PHE A 324 20.18 4.71 -5.09
N THR A 325 20.99 5.09 -6.08
CA THR A 325 21.73 4.16 -6.95
C THR A 325 22.67 3.25 -6.17
N LYS A 326 23.55 3.83 -5.36
CA LYS A 326 24.47 3.06 -4.51
C LYS A 326 23.71 2.20 -3.51
N TRP A 327 22.63 2.73 -2.93
CA TRP A 327 21.81 2.00 -1.98
C TRP A 327 21.16 0.76 -2.61
N TYR A 328 20.44 0.90 -3.74
CA TYR A 328 19.74 -0.24 -4.33
C TYR A 328 20.71 -1.28 -4.91
N GLN A 329 21.90 -0.86 -5.36
CA GLN A 329 22.95 -1.79 -5.80
C GLN A 329 23.43 -2.70 -4.66
N ALA A 330 23.40 -2.22 -3.42
CA ALA A 330 23.74 -2.99 -2.22
C ALA A 330 22.55 -3.77 -1.62
N GLN A 331 21.42 -3.86 -2.33
CA GLN A 331 20.26 -4.64 -1.94
C GLN A 331 20.20 -5.97 -2.73
N PRO A 332 19.54 -6.99 -2.18
CA PRO A 332 19.16 -8.18 -2.95
C PRO A 332 18.30 -7.82 -4.16
N ASP A 333 18.52 -8.50 -5.28
CA ASP A 333 17.66 -8.43 -6.46
C ASP A 333 16.36 -9.22 -6.25
N ASN A 334 15.31 -8.88 -6.99
CA ASN A 334 14.06 -9.64 -7.05
C ASN A 334 13.50 -9.97 -5.65
N TYR A 335 13.44 -8.96 -4.80
CA TYR A 335 13.20 -9.19 -3.38
C TYR A 335 11.76 -9.59 -3.05
N ASN A 336 10.75 -9.27 -3.87
CA ASN A 336 9.42 -9.89 -3.67
C ASN A 336 9.49 -11.41 -3.89
N VAL A 337 10.18 -11.86 -4.94
CA VAL A 337 10.45 -13.29 -5.22
C VAL A 337 11.21 -13.93 -4.08
N ARG A 338 12.27 -13.30 -3.56
CA ARG A 338 13.05 -13.84 -2.43
C ARG A 338 12.19 -14.03 -1.18
N MET A 339 11.34 -13.06 -0.85
CA MET A 339 10.48 -13.11 0.34
C MET A 339 9.42 -14.22 0.25
N ILE A 340 8.82 -14.41 -0.93
CA ILE A 340 7.82 -15.46 -1.18
C ILE A 340 8.48 -16.84 -1.32
N CYS A 341 9.62 -16.93 -2.00
CA CYS A 341 10.40 -18.14 -2.11
C CYS A 341 10.90 -18.61 -0.74
N GLY A 342 11.15 -17.68 0.18
CA GLY A 342 11.49 -17.96 1.56
C GLY A 342 12.98 -18.22 1.77
N VAL A 343 13.30 -18.95 2.83
CA VAL A 343 14.68 -19.26 3.24
C VAL A 343 15.50 -19.93 2.12
N ARG A 344 14.86 -20.63 1.19
CA ARG A 344 15.48 -21.28 0.03
C ARG A 344 16.16 -20.28 -0.91
N CYS A 345 15.62 -19.08 -1.04
CA CYS A 345 16.15 -18.03 -1.91
C CYS A 345 17.00 -17.00 -1.18
N ASN A 346 16.97 -16.95 0.16
CA ASN A 346 17.60 -15.85 0.90
C ASN A 346 19.12 -15.79 0.67
N HIS A 347 19.79 -16.95 0.63
CA HIS A 347 21.24 -17.04 0.48
C HIS A 347 21.72 -17.18 -0.97
N VAL A 348 20.81 -17.14 -1.94
CA VAL A 348 21.19 -17.25 -3.35
C VAL A 348 21.88 -15.96 -3.78
N PRO A 349 23.07 -16.00 -4.39
CA PRO A 349 23.75 -14.79 -4.79
C PRO A 349 22.91 -13.90 -5.72
N LYS A 350 23.22 -12.61 -5.73
CA LYS A 350 22.52 -11.62 -6.55
C LYS A 350 22.58 -12.02 -8.03
N TYR A 351 21.47 -11.90 -8.74
CA TYR A 351 21.31 -12.27 -10.15
C TYR A 351 21.45 -13.78 -10.44
N GLN A 352 21.37 -14.63 -9.42
CA GLN A 352 21.55 -16.09 -9.55
C GLN A 352 20.33 -16.90 -9.09
N LEU A 353 19.17 -16.27 -8.95
CA LEU A 353 17.94 -17.03 -8.74
C LEU A 353 17.70 -17.92 -9.97
N SER A 354 17.64 -19.23 -9.77
CA SER A 354 17.41 -20.17 -10.87
C SER A 354 15.95 -20.15 -11.31
N ARG A 355 15.69 -20.65 -12.53
CA ARG A 355 14.32 -20.80 -13.03
C ARG A 355 13.47 -21.66 -12.10
N ASP A 356 14.04 -22.71 -11.53
CA ASP A 356 13.33 -23.58 -10.58
C ASP A 356 12.93 -22.85 -9.29
N LEU A 357 13.80 -21.99 -8.76
CA LEU A 357 13.48 -21.17 -7.59
C LEU A 357 12.40 -20.13 -7.90
N PHE A 358 12.44 -19.53 -9.09
CA PHE A 358 11.41 -18.61 -9.54
C PHE A 358 10.05 -19.32 -9.69
N ARG A 359 10.01 -20.48 -10.37
CA ARG A 359 8.80 -21.31 -10.49
C ARG A 359 8.26 -21.73 -9.13
N TYR A 360 9.15 -22.10 -8.21
CA TYR A 360 8.77 -22.41 -6.83
C TYR A 360 8.09 -21.22 -6.14
N ALA A 361 8.63 -20.00 -6.27
CA ALA A 361 8.01 -18.79 -5.72
C ALA A 361 6.59 -18.55 -6.30
N LEU A 362 6.40 -18.74 -7.60
CA LEU A 362 5.08 -18.61 -8.26
C LEU A 362 4.09 -19.67 -7.76
N GLN A 363 4.52 -20.92 -7.64
CA GLN A 363 3.71 -22.01 -7.08
C GLN A 363 3.31 -21.73 -5.63
N ARG A 364 4.19 -21.11 -4.83
CA ARG A 364 3.85 -20.65 -3.49
C ARG A 364 2.82 -19.52 -3.53
N LEU A 365 3.03 -18.51 -4.36
CA LEU A 365 2.10 -17.39 -4.52
C LEU A 365 0.70 -17.86 -4.96
N ALA A 366 0.63 -18.91 -5.79
CA ALA A 366 -0.64 -19.54 -6.19
C ALA A 366 -1.45 -20.06 -4.98
N LYS A 367 -0.79 -20.42 -3.87
CA LYS A 367 -1.44 -20.90 -2.63
C LYS A 367 -1.91 -19.78 -1.71
N PHE A 368 -1.59 -18.51 -2.01
CA PHE A 368 -2.10 -17.39 -1.22
C PHE A 368 -3.60 -17.23 -1.42
N ALA A 369 -4.32 -17.04 -0.32
CA ALA A 369 -5.75 -16.77 -0.31
C ALA A 369 -6.04 -15.36 -0.83
N HIS A 370 -5.20 -14.38 -0.46
CA HIS A 370 -5.36 -12.99 -0.87
C HIS A 370 -4.04 -12.32 -1.23
N ILE A 371 -4.13 -11.41 -2.19
CA ILE A 371 -3.06 -10.51 -2.60
C ILE A 371 -3.60 -9.09 -2.44
N ILE A 372 -2.85 -8.26 -1.72
CA ILE A 372 -3.15 -6.84 -1.52
C ILE A 372 -2.10 -6.06 -2.30
N PHE A 373 -2.53 -5.22 -3.24
CA PHE A 373 -1.62 -4.38 -4.01
C PHE A 373 -1.51 -3.02 -3.34
N VAL A 374 -0.28 -2.56 -3.06
CA VAL A 374 -0.07 -1.25 -2.43
C VAL A 374 -0.53 -0.12 -3.35
N GLU A 375 -0.37 -0.27 -4.66
CA GLU A 375 -0.84 0.65 -5.70
C GLU A 375 -2.36 0.74 -5.78
N ASP A 376 -3.06 -0.33 -5.40
CA ASP A 376 -4.52 -0.44 -5.39
C ASP A 376 -5.01 -0.92 -4.01
N MET A 377 -4.47 -0.28 -2.96
CA MET A 377 -4.68 -0.73 -1.58
C MET A 377 -6.16 -0.69 -1.21
N GLU A 378 -6.90 0.31 -1.69
CA GLU A 378 -8.31 0.48 -1.39
C GLU A 378 -9.14 -0.70 -1.91
N ALA A 379 -9.07 -1.01 -3.22
CA ALA A 379 -9.89 -2.07 -3.79
C ALA A 379 -9.42 -3.45 -3.36
N SER A 380 -8.10 -3.71 -3.38
CA SER A 380 -7.55 -5.01 -3.00
C SER A 380 -7.75 -5.33 -1.52
N PHE A 381 -7.61 -4.35 -0.62
CA PHE A 381 -7.93 -4.54 0.79
C PHE A 381 -9.43 -4.66 1.03
N ALA A 382 -10.29 -3.88 0.35
CA ALA A 382 -11.74 -3.99 0.50
C ALA A 382 -12.26 -5.40 0.13
N ARG A 383 -11.69 -6.02 -0.90
CA ARG A 383 -12.01 -7.41 -1.26
C ARG A 383 -11.61 -8.38 -0.16
N PHE A 384 -10.39 -8.26 0.37
CA PHE A 384 -9.95 -9.04 1.52
C PHE A 384 -10.89 -8.83 2.73
N ALA A 385 -11.18 -7.58 3.07
CA ALA A 385 -12.02 -7.23 4.21
C ALA A 385 -13.42 -7.82 4.10
N THR A 386 -14.00 -7.82 2.90
CA THR A 386 -15.31 -8.43 2.62
C THR A 386 -15.33 -9.91 2.95
N VAL A 387 -14.29 -10.66 2.55
CA VAL A 387 -14.22 -12.11 2.80
C VAL A 387 -14.16 -12.46 4.29
N TYR A 388 -13.47 -11.65 5.09
CA TYR A 388 -13.32 -11.89 6.53
C TYR A 388 -14.30 -11.10 7.42
N GLY A 389 -15.25 -10.37 6.82
CA GLY A 389 -16.19 -9.52 7.52
C GLY A 389 -15.52 -8.41 8.33
N TRP A 390 -14.43 -7.83 7.79
CA TRP A 390 -13.78 -6.66 8.36
C TRP A 390 -14.46 -5.39 7.88
N GLN A 391 -14.66 -4.45 8.80
CA GLN A 391 -15.01 -3.08 8.49
C GLN A 391 -13.75 -2.35 8.03
N TYR A 392 -13.72 -1.96 6.75
CA TYR A 392 -12.64 -1.18 6.19
C TYR A 392 -12.97 0.30 6.24
N ASN A 393 -12.24 1.04 7.08
CA ASN A 393 -12.42 2.49 7.22
C ASN A 393 -11.41 3.23 6.32
N VAL A 394 -11.84 3.58 5.10
CA VAL A 394 -11.04 4.29 4.09
C VAL A 394 -10.38 5.57 4.66
N ALA A 395 -11.08 6.30 5.52
CA ALA A 395 -10.57 7.51 6.19
C ALA A 395 -9.27 7.30 6.96
N THR A 396 -9.00 6.08 7.45
CA THR A 396 -7.78 5.75 8.18
C THR A 396 -6.60 5.36 7.30
N ALA A 397 -6.84 5.03 6.03
CA ALA A 397 -5.80 4.64 5.07
C ALA A 397 -5.06 5.86 4.48
N HIS A 398 -5.72 7.02 4.36
CA HIS A 398 -5.14 8.23 3.75
C HIS A 398 -4.25 9.08 4.68
N HIS A 399 -3.89 8.60 5.87
CA HIS A 399 -3.11 9.40 6.82
C HIS A 399 -1.60 9.39 6.62
N GLY A 400 -1.08 8.60 5.67
CA GLY A 400 0.22 8.88 5.07
C GLY A 400 0.02 9.96 4.02
N GLN A 401 0.60 11.15 4.20
CA GLN A 401 0.59 12.18 3.16
C GLN A 401 0.96 11.54 1.83
N HIS A 402 0.06 11.63 0.85
CA HIS A 402 0.39 11.45 -0.55
C HIS A 402 1.50 12.46 -0.86
N LEU A 403 2.77 12.11 -0.61
CA LEU A 403 3.82 12.54 -1.51
C LEU A 403 3.31 12.10 -2.87
N ASN A 404 2.93 13.08 -3.70
CA ASN A 404 2.30 12.85 -4.99
C ASN A 404 3.04 11.71 -5.69
N SER A 405 2.47 10.51 -5.68
CA SER A 405 3.09 9.31 -6.26
C SER A 405 3.43 9.55 -7.74
N THR A 406 2.72 10.48 -8.37
CA THR A 406 2.99 10.98 -9.71
C THR A 406 4.37 11.64 -9.87
N ASP A 407 4.87 12.38 -8.88
CA ASP A 407 6.19 13.02 -8.98
C ASP A 407 7.34 12.03 -8.84
N LEU A 408 7.15 11.02 -7.97
CA LEU A 408 8.07 9.88 -7.85
C LEU A 408 8.16 9.10 -9.16
N THR A 409 7.00 8.81 -9.75
CA THR A 409 6.91 8.04 -10.98
C THR A 409 7.55 8.82 -12.12
N LYS A 410 7.30 10.12 -12.22
CA LYS A 410 7.99 11.00 -13.18
C LYS A 410 9.50 10.99 -13.01
N THR A 411 10.00 11.03 -11.77
CA THR A 411 11.46 11.02 -11.52
C THR A 411 12.11 9.69 -11.91
N LEU A 412 11.39 8.58 -11.72
CA LEU A 412 11.82 7.24 -12.16
C LEU A 412 11.72 7.07 -13.69
N GLU A 413 10.71 7.68 -14.32
CA GLU A 413 10.45 7.59 -15.76
C GLU A 413 11.35 8.52 -16.59
N THR A 414 11.81 9.65 -16.04
CA THR A 414 12.66 10.62 -16.77
C THR A 414 14.10 10.14 -17.01
N GLY A 415 14.42 8.88 -16.74
CA GLY A 415 15.67 8.24 -17.15
C GLY A 415 16.92 8.71 -16.40
N SER A 416 16.78 9.50 -15.33
CA SER A 416 17.92 9.99 -14.55
C SER A 416 18.58 8.91 -13.69
N ILE A 417 17.87 7.81 -13.41
CA ILE A 417 18.39 6.68 -12.64
C ILE A 417 18.69 5.55 -13.61
N ASN A 418 19.98 5.22 -13.78
CA ASN A 418 20.40 4.01 -14.46
C ASN A 418 19.95 2.79 -13.65
N TRP A 419 18.73 2.31 -13.91
CA TRP A 419 18.13 1.15 -13.25
C TRP A 419 18.62 -0.12 -13.93
N ASP A 420 19.26 -1.00 -13.18
CA ASP A 420 19.62 -2.34 -13.66
C ASP A 420 18.36 -3.23 -13.73
N PRO A 421 17.90 -3.64 -14.93
CA PRO A 421 16.66 -4.41 -15.08
C PRO A 421 16.67 -5.73 -14.30
N TYR A 422 17.85 -6.30 -14.05
CA TYR A 422 17.98 -7.59 -13.38
C TYR A 422 17.63 -7.49 -11.88
N MET A 423 17.53 -6.27 -11.34
CA MET A 423 17.06 -6.01 -9.97
C MET A 423 15.59 -6.35 -9.76
N SER A 424 14.77 -6.32 -10.82
CA SER A 424 13.31 -6.44 -10.69
C SER A 424 12.66 -7.42 -11.65
N VAL A 425 13.36 -7.91 -12.66
CA VAL A 425 12.73 -8.67 -13.75
C VAL A 425 11.88 -9.87 -13.28
N LEU A 426 12.30 -10.61 -12.26
CA LEU A 426 11.50 -11.70 -11.69
C LEU A 426 10.37 -11.16 -10.80
N ASP A 427 10.60 -10.07 -10.07
CA ASP A 427 9.53 -9.39 -9.30
C ASP A 427 8.42 -8.87 -10.22
N ASP A 428 8.77 -8.37 -11.41
CA ASP A 428 7.83 -7.82 -12.40
C ASP A 428 6.93 -8.94 -12.94
N SER A 429 7.51 -10.10 -13.28
CA SER A 429 6.76 -11.29 -13.70
C SER A 429 5.91 -11.89 -12.56
N LEU A 430 6.43 -11.91 -11.33
CA LEU A 430 5.67 -12.31 -10.15
C LEU A 430 4.49 -11.38 -9.89
N TYR A 431 4.67 -10.07 -10.08
CA TYR A 431 3.62 -9.08 -9.93
C TYR A 431 2.54 -9.24 -10.99
N GLU A 432 2.92 -9.49 -12.25
CA GLU A 432 1.99 -9.83 -13.32
C GLU A 432 1.19 -11.11 -13.01
N PHE A 433 1.87 -12.18 -12.55
CA PHE A 433 1.21 -13.40 -12.09
C PHE A 433 0.19 -13.12 -10.98
N ALA A 434 0.58 -12.28 -10.01
CA ALA A 434 -0.28 -11.87 -8.92
C ALA A 434 -1.53 -11.14 -9.41
N GLN A 435 -1.40 -10.26 -10.41
CA GLN A 435 -2.52 -9.53 -11.03
C GLN A 435 -3.49 -10.49 -11.72
N ARG A 436 -2.99 -11.48 -12.48
CA ARG A 436 -3.84 -12.50 -13.12
C ARG A 436 -4.59 -13.33 -12.08
N LYS A 437 -3.91 -13.79 -11.02
CA LYS A 437 -4.55 -14.49 -9.90
C LYS A 437 -5.61 -13.62 -9.22
N TYR A 438 -5.30 -12.35 -8.97
CA TYR A 438 -6.26 -11.42 -8.39
C TYR A 438 -7.47 -11.20 -9.32
N ALA A 439 -7.28 -11.14 -10.63
CA ALA A 439 -8.37 -11.05 -11.61
C ALA A 439 -9.27 -12.30 -11.64
N GLY A 440 -8.90 -13.39 -10.95
CA GLY A 440 -9.70 -14.60 -10.82
C GLY A 440 -9.24 -15.76 -11.71
N ALA A 441 -8.03 -15.67 -12.28
CA ALA A 441 -7.43 -16.78 -13.01
C ALA A 441 -7.41 -18.06 -12.15
N GLY A 442 -7.84 -19.17 -12.75
CA GLY A 442 -7.93 -20.46 -12.06
C GLY A 442 -6.54 -21.05 -11.79
N ASN A 443 -6.43 -21.96 -10.82
CA ASN A 443 -5.15 -22.61 -10.51
C ASN A 443 -4.54 -23.36 -11.71
N ALA A 444 -5.37 -23.97 -12.57
CA ALA A 444 -4.89 -24.66 -13.77
C ALA A 444 -4.27 -23.68 -14.78
N GLU A 445 -4.96 -22.57 -15.06
CA GLU A 445 -4.49 -21.49 -15.92
C GLU A 445 -3.18 -20.88 -15.37
N LEU A 446 -3.10 -20.64 -14.06
CA LEU A 446 -1.88 -20.15 -13.42
C LEU A 446 -0.70 -21.12 -13.57
N MET A 447 -0.93 -22.44 -13.49
CA MET A 447 0.13 -23.43 -13.67
C MET A 447 0.59 -23.51 -15.14
N GLU A 448 -0.33 -23.40 -16.09
CA GLU A 448 0.01 -23.33 -17.51
C GLU A 448 0.93 -22.13 -17.81
N ILE A 449 0.64 -20.96 -17.23
CA ILE A 449 1.48 -19.76 -17.35
C ILE A 449 2.89 -20.01 -16.79
N ILE A 450 3.00 -20.71 -15.65
CA ILE A 450 4.28 -21.05 -15.01
C ILE A 450 5.09 -22.01 -15.90
N ASP A 451 4.44 -22.99 -16.50
CA ASP A 451 5.11 -24.00 -17.33
C ASP A 451 5.54 -23.45 -18.69
N ALA A 452 4.73 -22.57 -19.27
CA ALA A 452 4.97 -21.94 -20.56
C ALA A 452 5.83 -20.66 -20.48
N ASP A 453 6.12 -20.15 -19.27
CA ASP A 453 6.81 -18.89 -19.01
C ASP A 453 6.18 -17.70 -19.79
N GLU A 454 4.85 -17.64 -19.84
CA GLU A 454 4.06 -16.66 -20.60
C GLU A 454 3.88 -15.31 -19.88
N PHE A 455 5.00 -14.61 -19.67
CA PHE A 455 5.04 -13.28 -19.08
C PHE A 455 5.24 -12.18 -20.14
N ALA A 456 4.72 -10.98 -19.87
CA ALA A 456 4.90 -9.83 -20.76
C ALA A 456 6.37 -9.45 -20.95
N ASN A 457 7.22 -9.74 -19.96
CA ASN A 457 8.66 -9.49 -19.97
C ASN A 457 9.51 -10.76 -20.23
N ARG A 458 8.99 -11.75 -20.97
CA ARG A 458 9.66 -13.03 -21.24
C ARG A 458 11.10 -12.89 -21.74
N GLU A 459 11.38 -11.99 -22.68
CA GLU A 459 12.74 -11.80 -23.20
C GLU A 459 13.72 -11.38 -22.09
N ALA A 460 13.31 -10.47 -21.21
CA ALA A 460 14.13 -10.03 -20.08
C ALA A 460 14.33 -11.16 -19.04
N LEU A 461 13.33 -12.01 -18.83
CA LEU A 461 13.46 -13.21 -17.99
C LEU A 461 14.51 -14.17 -18.55
N GLU A 462 14.44 -14.48 -19.86
CA GLU A 462 15.42 -15.33 -20.52
C GLU A 462 16.84 -14.75 -20.42
N GLU A 463 16.96 -13.44 -20.62
CA GLU A 463 18.23 -12.74 -20.47
C GLU A 463 18.78 -12.82 -19.04
N TYR A 464 17.93 -12.62 -18.02
CA TYR A 464 18.30 -12.74 -16.62
C TYR A 464 18.87 -14.13 -16.30
N PHE A 465 18.18 -15.20 -16.69
CA PHE A 465 18.65 -16.55 -16.43
C PHE A 465 19.92 -16.91 -17.22
N ALA A 466 20.08 -16.36 -18.43
CA ALA A 466 21.25 -16.62 -19.27
C ALA A 466 22.51 -15.83 -18.86
N GLN A 467 22.35 -14.59 -18.39
CA GLN A 467 23.45 -13.66 -18.17
C GLN A 467 23.65 -13.29 -16.70
N GLY A 468 22.62 -13.39 -15.86
CA GLY A 468 22.68 -13.08 -14.42
C GLY A 468 23.85 -13.77 -13.71
N PRO A 469 24.03 -15.10 -13.85
CA PRO A 469 25.16 -15.82 -13.25
C PRO A 469 26.54 -15.34 -13.71
N LYS A 470 26.66 -14.82 -14.95
CA LYS A 470 27.95 -14.33 -15.49
C LYS A 470 28.41 -13.03 -14.86
N ARG A 471 27.55 -12.37 -14.06
CA ARG A 471 27.90 -11.15 -13.31
C ARG A 471 28.78 -11.42 -12.09
N GLY A 472 28.99 -12.68 -11.71
CA GLY A 472 30.02 -13.06 -10.74
C GLY A 472 29.78 -12.62 -9.30
N CYS A 473 28.53 -12.34 -8.92
CA CYS A 473 28.19 -12.00 -7.54
C CYS A 473 28.35 -13.21 -6.62
N THR A 474 28.99 -13.04 -5.48
CA THR A 474 29.28 -14.14 -4.54
C THR A 474 28.31 -14.21 -3.36
N ASN A 475 27.48 -13.19 -3.18
CA ASN A 475 26.46 -13.11 -2.14
C ASN A 475 25.22 -12.38 -2.66
N GLU A 476 24.18 -12.30 -1.84
CA GLU A 476 22.86 -11.78 -2.15
C GLU A 476 22.86 -10.29 -2.56
N CYS A 477 23.91 -9.52 -2.23
CA CYS A 477 24.02 -8.08 -2.57
C CYS A 477 25.16 -7.74 -3.53
N CYS A 478 25.89 -8.74 -4.04
CA CYS A 478 27.10 -8.54 -4.85
C CYS A 478 28.18 -7.68 -4.16
N GLY A 479 28.36 -7.89 -2.85
CA GLY A 479 29.24 -7.08 -2.00
C GLY A 479 28.67 -6.92 -0.59
N PRO A 480 29.08 -5.88 0.16
CA PRO A 480 28.48 -5.60 1.47
C PRO A 480 26.98 -5.31 1.31
N CYS A 481 26.14 -6.12 1.95
CA CYS A 481 24.71 -5.84 2.01
C CYS A 481 24.44 -4.60 2.84
N SER A 482 23.70 -3.65 2.26
CA SER A 482 23.09 -2.60 3.06
C SER A 482 22.13 -3.21 4.06
N LYS A 483 22.43 -3.02 5.34
CA LYS A 483 21.58 -3.47 6.44
C LYS A 483 20.40 -2.53 6.63
N TRP A 484 19.57 -2.87 7.60
CA TRP A 484 18.40 -2.09 7.96
C TRP A 484 18.53 -1.57 9.39
#